data_AF-A0A2E1UWD6-F1
#
_entry.id   AF-A0A2E1UWD6-F1
#
_cell.length_a   1.000
_cell.length_b   1.000
_cell.length_c   1.000
_cell.angle_alpha   90.00
_cell.angle_beta   90.00
_cell.angle_gamma   90.00
#
_symmetry.space_group_name_H-M   'P 1'
#
loop_
_entity.id
_entity.type
_entity.pdbx_description
1 polymer ?
#
loop_
_entity_poly.entity_id
_entity_poly.type
_entity_poly.pdbx_seq_one_letter_code
_entity_poly.pdbx_strand_id
1 'polypeptide(L)'
;MATVFDKILDKTTGPKSYNWYKKEVEKITTPGARSLINTGKATLRPKYGIMNLFGYDPKYKETLPYYDRFPLIFPLEPARGGFRGLNFHYLQPGARVAFLRQLAEYASDSNFDKKTRYNIDFVNNSYFKRTTKHYLFSQVRTSFLNIPADEMAVAIFLPVARFKKGSPY
;
A
#
# COMPACT_ATOMS: atom_id res chain seq x y z
N MET A 1 5.30 -14.14 -16.38
CA MET A 1 5.59 -12.78 -16.90
C MET A 1 6.02 -11.94 -15.72
N ALA A 2 7.14 -11.21 -15.81
CA ALA A 2 7.66 -10.40 -14.70
C ALA A 2 6.68 -9.27 -14.34
N THR A 3 6.42 -9.09 -13.05
CA THR A 3 5.56 -8.01 -12.52
C THR A 3 6.25 -6.65 -12.65
N VAL A 4 5.50 -5.55 -12.41
CA VAL A 4 6.12 -4.22 -12.32
C VAL A 4 7.15 -4.15 -11.18
N PHE A 5 6.91 -4.91 -10.10
CA PHE A 5 7.80 -4.98 -8.95
C PHE A 5 9.12 -5.65 -9.34
N ASP A 6 9.06 -6.83 -9.97
CA ASP A 6 10.26 -7.55 -10.43
C ASP A 6 11.13 -6.65 -11.32
N LYS A 7 10.52 -5.97 -12.30
CA LYS A 7 11.24 -5.07 -13.23
C LYS A 7 11.99 -3.93 -12.55
N ILE A 8 11.48 -3.41 -11.43
CA ILE A 8 12.13 -2.32 -10.68
C ILE A 8 13.14 -2.91 -9.70
N LEU A 9 12.80 -3.99 -9.01
CA LEU A 9 13.69 -4.66 -8.06
C LEU A 9 14.95 -5.21 -8.72
N ASP A 10 14.85 -5.76 -9.92
CA ASP A 10 16.00 -6.26 -10.69
C ASP A 10 17.02 -5.14 -11.00
N LYS A 11 16.58 -3.87 -11.02
CA LYS A 11 17.45 -2.69 -11.22
C LYS A 11 17.92 -2.07 -9.91
N THR A 12 17.34 -2.46 -8.78
CA THR A 12 17.65 -1.90 -7.46
C THR A 12 18.92 -2.55 -6.90
N THR A 13 20.08 -1.94 -7.15
CA THR A 13 21.34 -2.33 -6.50
C THR A 13 21.62 -1.47 -5.26
N GLY A 14 21.43 -2.04 -4.06
CA GLY A 14 21.62 -1.32 -2.79
C GLY A 14 20.56 -0.22 -2.51
N PRO A 15 20.75 0.60 -1.47
CA PRO A 15 19.80 1.64 -1.10
C PRO A 15 19.62 2.70 -2.20
N LYS A 16 18.37 3.04 -2.53
CA LYS A 16 18.04 4.05 -3.55
C LYS A 16 17.28 5.23 -2.95
N SER A 17 17.46 6.41 -3.56
CA SER A 17 16.80 7.64 -3.13
C SER A 17 15.34 7.71 -3.61
N TYR A 18 14.54 8.57 -2.98
CA TYR A 18 13.17 8.88 -3.40
C TYR A 18 13.10 9.25 -4.90
N ASN A 19 14.02 10.11 -5.34
CA ASN A 19 14.07 10.57 -6.74
C ASN A 19 14.41 9.43 -7.71
N TRP A 20 15.20 8.44 -7.28
CA TRP A 20 15.51 7.28 -8.11
C TRP A 20 14.27 6.41 -8.34
N TYR A 21 13.57 6.04 -7.26
CA TYR A 21 12.34 5.22 -7.37
C TYR A 21 11.26 5.93 -8.18
N LYS A 22 11.07 7.23 -7.94
CA LYS A 22 10.14 8.06 -8.72
C LYS A 22 10.45 7.98 -10.22
N LYS A 23 11.71 8.18 -10.60
CA LYS A 23 12.15 8.11 -12.01
C LYS A 23 11.99 6.72 -12.62
N GLU A 24 12.30 5.64 -11.90
CA GLU A 24 12.14 4.29 -12.44
C GLU A 24 10.68 3.91 -12.63
N VAL A 25 9.80 4.33 -11.72
CA VAL A 25 8.35 4.14 -11.87
C VAL A 25 7.81 4.95 -13.06
N GLU A 26 8.26 6.20 -13.26
CA GLU A 26 7.88 7.03 -14.40
C GLU A 26 8.29 6.43 -15.75
N LYS A 27 9.41 5.71 -15.81
CA LYS A 27 9.90 5.03 -17.03
C LYS A 27 9.05 3.82 -17.44
N ILE A 28 8.28 3.26 -16.51
CA ILE A 28 7.48 2.05 -16.78
C ILE A 28 6.02 2.46 -16.88
N THR A 29 5.34 2.02 -17.94
CA THR A 29 3.88 2.11 -18.00
C THR A 29 3.30 1.34 -16.83
N THR A 30 2.82 2.06 -15.82
CA THR A 30 2.24 1.45 -14.63
C THR A 30 0.97 0.70 -15.05
N PRO A 31 0.89 -0.62 -14.85
CA PRO A 31 -0.30 -1.37 -15.21
C PRO A 31 -1.50 -0.85 -14.42
N GLY A 32 -2.69 -0.83 -15.03
CA GLY A 32 -3.91 -0.51 -14.30
C GLY A 32 -4.14 -1.49 -13.14
N ALA A 33 -4.89 -1.06 -12.12
CA ALA A 33 -5.17 -1.83 -10.89
C ALA A 33 -5.50 -3.32 -11.13
N ARG A 34 -6.34 -3.61 -12.14
CA ARG A 34 -6.72 -4.99 -12.51
C ARG A 34 -5.53 -5.81 -13.00
N SER A 35 -4.67 -5.21 -13.82
CA SER A 35 -3.47 -5.87 -14.34
C SER A 35 -2.46 -6.15 -13.22
N LEU A 36 -2.27 -5.20 -12.30
CA LEU A 36 -1.42 -5.41 -11.12
C LEU A 36 -1.90 -6.60 -10.27
N ILE A 37 -3.19 -6.66 -9.96
CA ILE A 37 -3.76 -7.75 -9.16
C ILE A 37 -3.61 -9.09 -9.89
N ASN A 38 -3.91 -9.13 -11.20
CA ASN A 38 -3.87 -10.36 -11.98
C ASN A 38 -2.45 -10.92 -12.17
N THR A 39 -1.44 -10.05 -12.16
CA THR A 39 -0.05 -10.46 -12.40
C THR A 39 0.73 -10.74 -11.11
N GLY A 40 0.29 -10.19 -9.98
CA GLY A 40 0.95 -10.40 -8.69
C GLY A 40 0.33 -11.49 -7.82
N LYS A 41 0.91 -11.71 -6.65
CA LYS A 41 0.45 -12.73 -5.69
C LYS A 41 -0.77 -12.22 -4.92
N ALA A 42 -1.97 -12.49 -5.41
CA ALA A 42 -3.20 -12.05 -4.77
C ALA A 42 -3.82 -13.11 -3.84
N THR A 43 -4.50 -12.67 -2.77
CA THR A 43 -5.22 -13.55 -1.83
C THR A 43 -6.63 -13.03 -1.53
N LEU A 44 -7.54 -13.90 -1.08
CA LEU A 44 -8.94 -13.53 -0.81
C LEU A 44 -9.12 -12.69 0.47
N ARG A 45 -8.17 -12.76 1.40
CA ARG A 45 -8.15 -12.02 2.66
C ARG A 45 -6.88 -11.17 2.73
N PRO A 46 -6.89 -10.03 3.43
CA PRO A 46 -5.68 -9.23 3.59
C PRO A 46 -4.63 -10.03 4.36
N LYS A 47 -3.37 -9.96 3.91
CA LYS A 47 -2.25 -10.49 4.68
C LYS A 47 -1.72 -9.45 5.66
N TYR A 48 -1.71 -9.81 6.93
CA TYR A 48 -1.11 -9.02 7.99
C TYR A 48 0.41 -9.11 7.95
N GLY A 49 1.08 -8.08 8.48
CA GLY A 49 2.53 -7.98 8.50
C GLY A 49 3.19 -7.60 7.17
N ILE A 50 2.39 -7.37 6.12
CA ILE A 50 2.82 -6.85 4.82
C ILE A 50 1.81 -5.82 4.28
N MET A 51 2.16 -5.14 3.19
CA MET A 51 1.23 -4.21 2.52
C MET A 51 0.30 -4.96 1.57
N ASN A 52 -0.87 -4.39 1.30
CA ASN A 52 -1.86 -4.95 0.40
C ASN A 52 -2.43 -3.85 -0.52
N LEU A 53 -2.66 -4.20 -1.79
CA LEU A 53 -3.43 -3.41 -2.75
C LEU A 53 -4.72 -4.13 -3.11
N PHE A 54 -5.85 -3.43 -3.17
CA PHE A 54 -7.13 -4.03 -3.51
C PHE A 54 -8.12 -3.00 -4.05
N GLY A 55 -9.10 -3.43 -4.85
CA GLY A 55 -10.21 -2.61 -5.27
C GLY A 55 -11.24 -2.46 -4.16
N TYR A 56 -11.71 -1.23 -3.92
CA TYR A 56 -12.66 -0.92 -2.86
C TYR A 56 -13.76 0.04 -3.33
N ASP A 57 -14.99 -0.20 -2.87
CA ASP A 57 -16.16 0.62 -3.15
C ASP A 57 -16.83 1.03 -1.82
N PRO A 58 -16.53 2.20 -1.24
CA PRO A 58 -16.92 2.52 0.13
C PRO A 58 -18.44 2.56 0.36
N LYS A 59 -18.86 2.06 1.52
CA LYS A 59 -20.27 2.09 1.98
C LYS A 59 -20.90 3.49 1.91
N TYR A 60 -20.16 4.50 2.37
CA TYR A 60 -20.65 5.89 2.45
C TYR A 60 -20.11 6.76 1.30
N LYS A 61 -19.85 6.18 0.12
CA LYS A 61 -19.27 6.90 -1.03
C LYS A 61 -20.06 8.15 -1.44
N GLU A 62 -21.36 8.20 -1.16
CA GLU A 62 -22.24 9.32 -1.47
C GLU A 62 -22.00 10.53 -0.57
N THR A 63 -21.64 10.33 0.70
CA THR A 63 -21.44 11.41 1.68
C THR A 63 -19.96 11.69 1.99
N LEU A 64 -19.07 10.74 1.72
CA LEU A 64 -17.63 10.94 1.92
C LEU A 64 -17.13 12.10 1.05
N PRO A 65 -16.30 13.01 1.60
CA PRO A 65 -15.73 14.13 0.85
C PRO A 65 -14.76 13.66 -0.23
N TYR A 66 -13.99 12.61 0.08
CA TYR A 66 -13.13 11.90 -0.86
C TYR A 66 -12.83 10.50 -0.33
N TYR A 67 -12.49 9.60 -1.24
CA TYR A 67 -12.14 8.22 -0.91
C TYR A 67 -11.28 7.59 -1.99
N ASP A 68 -10.41 6.67 -1.59
CA ASP A 68 -9.58 5.89 -2.51
C ASP A 68 -10.26 4.58 -2.92
N ARG A 69 -10.36 4.33 -4.23
CA ARG A 69 -10.92 3.07 -4.78
C ARG A 69 -9.88 1.99 -5.01
N PHE A 70 -8.60 2.29 -4.81
CA PHE A 70 -7.53 1.30 -4.88
C PHE A 70 -6.52 1.46 -3.74
N PRO A 71 -6.94 1.19 -2.49
CA PRO A 71 -6.12 1.44 -1.30
C PRO A 71 -4.82 0.65 -1.29
N LEU A 72 -3.71 1.33 -1.01
CA LEU A 72 -2.42 0.74 -0.62
C LEU A 72 -2.32 0.76 0.90
N ILE A 73 -2.61 -0.37 1.53
CA ILE A 73 -2.78 -0.45 2.98
C ILE A 73 -1.69 -1.28 3.65
N PHE A 74 -1.43 -0.95 4.91
CA PHE A 74 -0.85 -1.87 5.87
C PHE A 74 -1.96 -2.29 6.87
N PRO A 75 -2.47 -3.53 6.85
CA PRO A 75 -3.48 -3.98 7.81
C PRO A 75 -2.92 -3.98 9.24
N LEU A 76 -3.67 -3.44 10.19
CA LEU A 76 -3.29 -3.40 11.61
C LEU A 76 -3.99 -4.50 12.39
N GLU A 77 -5.32 -4.51 12.35
CA GLU A 77 -6.12 -5.39 13.21
C GLU A 77 -7.49 -5.70 12.58
N PRO A 78 -8.13 -6.81 12.97
CA PRO A 78 -9.53 -7.08 12.66
C PRO A 78 -10.47 -5.99 13.22
N ALA A 79 -11.57 -5.73 12.54
CA ALA A 79 -12.60 -4.82 13.00
C ALA A 79 -13.99 -5.34 12.61
N ARG A 80 -15.06 -4.76 13.16
CA ARG A 80 -16.42 -5.26 12.92
C ARG A 80 -16.76 -5.22 11.42
N GLY A 81 -16.94 -6.41 10.83
CA GLY A 81 -17.28 -6.59 9.42
C GLY A 81 -16.10 -6.40 8.46
N GLY A 82 -14.87 -6.31 8.97
CA GLY A 82 -13.74 -5.80 8.20
C GLY A 82 -12.42 -5.79 8.97
N PHE A 83 -11.61 -4.78 8.70
CA PHE A 83 -10.32 -4.57 9.34
C PHE A 83 -9.93 -3.08 9.31
N ARG A 84 -9.08 -2.67 10.26
CA ARG A 84 -8.42 -1.35 10.22
C ARG A 84 -7.06 -1.47 9.55
N GLY A 85 -6.68 -0.46 8.77
CA GLY A 85 -5.38 -0.42 8.12
C GLY A 85 -4.93 1.00 7.81
N LEU A 86 -3.62 1.15 7.65
CA LEU A 86 -2.94 2.38 7.30
C LEU A 86 -2.90 2.54 5.78
N ASN A 87 -3.73 3.40 5.20
CA ASN A 87 -3.70 3.68 3.77
C ASN A 87 -2.66 4.76 3.44
N PHE A 88 -1.57 4.36 2.79
CA PHE A 88 -0.47 5.22 2.39
C PHE A 88 -0.86 6.28 1.35
N HIS A 89 -1.91 6.04 0.56
CA HIS A 89 -2.36 7.01 -0.43
C HIS A 89 -2.93 8.30 0.19
N TYR A 90 -3.29 8.28 1.49
CA TYR A 90 -3.70 9.49 2.21
C TYR A 90 -2.53 10.40 2.62
N LEU A 91 -1.30 10.03 2.24
CA LEU A 91 -0.11 10.85 2.38
C LEU A 91 0.41 11.28 1.00
N GLN A 92 0.95 12.49 0.94
CA GLN A 92 1.74 12.94 -0.21
C GLN A 92 2.91 11.98 -0.45
N PRO A 93 3.37 11.77 -1.69
CA PRO A 93 4.42 10.81 -2.02
C PRO A 93 5.68 10.90 -1.14
N GLY A 94 6.18 12.10 -0.85
CA GLY A 94 7.35 12.27 0.04
C GLY A 94 7.10 11.81 1.49
N ALA A 95 5.91 12.09 2.02
CA ALA A 95 5.50 11.67 3.35
C ALA A 95 5.35 10.14 3.48
N ARG A 96 5.05 9.43 2.37
CA ARG A 96 4.99 7.97 2.35
C ARG A 96 6.35 7.33 2.66
N VAL A 97 7.44 7.92 2.16
CA VAL A 97 8.80 7.41 2.42
C VAL A 97 9.18 7.60 3.87
N ALA A 98 8.93 8.79 4.43
CA ALA A 98 9.18 9.04 5.84
C ALA A 98 8.37 8.09 6.72
N PHE A 99 7.10 7.86 6.37
CA PHE A 99 6.25 6.94 7.11
C PHE A 99 6.70 5.48 6.99
N LEU A 100 7.05 5.00 5.78
CA LEU A 100 7.57 3.64 5.60
C LEU A 100 8.86 3.41 6.39
N ARG A 101 9.75 4.42 6.44
CA ARG A 101 10.96 4.39 7.28
C ARG A 101 10.64 4.31 8.76
N GLN A 102 9.65 5.07 9.25
CA GLN A 102 9.18 4.95 10.63
C GLN A 102 8.66 3.54 10.92
N LEU A 103 7.94 2.92 9.98
CA LEU A 103 7.44 1.57 10.19
C LEU A 103 8.56 0.51 10.22
N ALA A 104 9.75 0.78 9.66
CA ALA A 104 10.87 -0.15 9.65
C ALA A 104 11.34 -0.57 11.07
N GLU A 105 11.08 0.26 12.08
CA GLU A 105 11.37 -0.06 13.49
C GLU A 105 10.56 -1.26 14.02
N TYR A 106 9.45 -1.59 13.36
CA TYR A 106 8.55 -2.69 13.73
C TYR A 106 8.77 -3.95 12.89
N ALA A 107 9.81 -3.98 12.06
CA ALA A 107 10.15 -5.14 11.24
C ALA A 107 10.71 -6.29 12.10
N SER A 108 10.42 -7.53 11.68
CA SER A 108 10.91 -8.76 12.33
C SER A 108 12.43 -8.92 12.23
N ASP A 109 13.05 -8.26 11.27
CA ASP A 109 14.46 -8.33 10.95
C ASP A 109 14.88 -7.09 10.15
N SER A 110 16.19 -6.93 9.96
CA SER A 110 16.80 -5.83 9.20
C SER A 110 17.11 -6.17 7.74
N ASN A 111 16.66 -7.33 7.23
CA ASN A 111 16.96 -7.76 5.86
C ASN A 111 16.01 -7.14 4.84
N PHE A 112 14.78 -6.81 5.27
CA PHE A 112 13.72 -6.23 4.42
C PHE A 112 13.46 -7.04 3.15
N ASP A 113 13.43 -8.37 3.28
CA ASP A 113 13.22 -9.32 2.20
C ASP A 113 11.77 -9.87 2.18
N LYS A 114 11.49 -10.84 1.31
CA LYS A 114 10.16 -11.46 1.17
C LYS A 114 9.66 -12.15 2.44
N LYS A 115 10.55 -12.48 3.38
CA LYS A 115 10.25 -13.14 4.66
C LYS A 115 10.02 -12.13 5.78
N THR A 116 10.59 -10.93 5.69
CA THR A 116 10.37 -9.85 6.67
C THR A 116 8.88 -9.57 6.85
N ARG A 117 8.43 -9.47 8.10
CA ARG A 117 7.08 -9.11 8.50
C ARG A 117 7.15 -7.94 9.47
N TYR A 118 6.09 -7.14 9.54
CA TYR A 118 6.02 -6.08 10.54
C TYR A 118 4.94 -6.38 11.56
N ASN A 119 5.24 -6.13 12.83
CA ASN A 119 4.29 -6.23 13.92
C ASN A 119 3.94 -4.82 14.41
N ILE A 120 2.84 -4.26 13.92
CA ILE A 120 2.51 -2.85 14.09
C ILE A 120 1.20 -2.72 14.84
N ASP A 121 1.27 -2.20 16.05
CA ASP A 121 0.11 -1.69 16.78
C ASP A 121 -0.19 -0.23 16.40
N PHE A 122 -1.40 0.23 16.72
CA PHE A 122 -1.74 1.63 16.47
C PHE A 122 -0.87 2.58 17.32
N VAL A 123 -0.17 3.50 16.66
CA VAL A 123 0.63 4.55 17.32
C VAL A 123 -0.07 5.89 17.20
N ASN A 124 -0.20 6.63 18.30
CA ASN A 124 -0.90 7.91 18.35
C ASN A 124 -0.09 9.08 17.75
N ASN A 125 0.20 9.03 16.44
CA ASN A 125 0.93 10.07 15.73
C ASN A 125 0.17 10.60 14.49
N SER A 126 0.69 11.65 13.85
CA SER A 126 0.04 12.32 12.72
C SER A 126 -0.13 11.42 11.50
N TYR A 127 0.83 10.54 11.20
CA TYR A 127 0.73 9.60 10.07
C TYR A 127 -0.38 8.59 10.29
N PHE A 128 -0.41 7.94 11.46
CA PHE A 128 -1.44 6.96 11.80
C PHE A 128 -2.83 7.58 11.79
N LYS A 129 -3.01 8.77 12.40
CA LYS A 129 -4.30 9.48 12.39
C LYS A 129 -4.81 9.78 10.98
N ARG A 130 -3.93 10.20 10.07
CA ARG A 130 -4.31 10.54 8.68
C ARG A 130 -4.62 9.31 7.85
N THR A 131 -3.87 8.23 8.04
CA THR A 131 -3.90 7.05 7.17
C THR A 131 -4.82 5.93 7.65
N THR A 132 -5.14 5.86 8.95
CA THR A 132 -6.02 4.82 9.48
C THR A 132 -7.41 4.93 8.88
N LYS A 133 -7.87 3.85 8.22
CA LYS A 133 -9.23 3.69 7.69
C LYS A 133 -9.79 2.33 8.10
N HIS A 134 -11.12 2.26 8.16
CA HIS A 134 -11.85 1.02 8.35
C HIS A 134 -12.38 0.52 6.99
N TYR A 135 -12.01 -0.71 6.63
CA TYR A 135 -12.42 -1.36 5.40
C TYR A 135 -13.36 -2.52 5.70
N LEU A 136 -14.54 -2.50 5.08
CA LEU A 136 -15.53 -3.57 5.22
C LEU A 136 -15.30 -4.63 4.14
N PHE A 137 -15.33 -5.91 4.50
CA PHE A 137 -15.16 -6.99 3.53
C PHE A 137 -16.24 -6.97 2.44
N SER A 138 -17.47 -6.60 2.79
CA SER A 138 -18.58 -6.44 1.83
C SER A 138 -18.37 -5.34 0.79
N GLN A 139 -17.38 -4.47 0.99
CA GLN A 139 -17.03 -3.37 0.09
C GLN A 139 -15.73 -3.60 -0.69
N VAL A 140 -15.07 -4.74 -0.46
CA VAL A 140 -13.93 -5.20 -1.25
C VAL A 140 -14.44 -5.72 -2.60
N ARG A 141 -13.75 -5.35 -3.69
CA ARG A 141 -14.17 -5.66 -5.07
C ARG A 141 -13.19 -6.54 -5.84
N THR A 142 -12.02 -6.81 -5.26
CA THR A 142 -10.99 -7.68 -5.84
C THR A 142 -10.29 -8.47 -4.75
N SER A 143 -9.50 -9.47 -5.14
CA SER A 143 -8.47 -10.03 -4.27
C SER A 143 -7.46 -8.96 -3.82
N PHE A 144 -6.78 -9.24 -2.71
CA PHE A 144 -5.71 -8.43 -2.16
C PHE A 144 -4.38 -8.83 -2.80
N LEU A 145 -3.80 -7.94 -3.60
CA LEU A 145 -2.44 -8.06 -4.09
C LEU A 145 -1.48 -7.88 -2.91
N ASN A 146 -0.71 -8.92 -2.60
CA ASN A 146 0.25 -8.93 -1.51
C ASN A 146 1.52 -8.18 -1.93
N ILE A 147 1.96 -7.25 -1.08
CA ILE A 147 3.17 -6.46 -1.27
C ILE A 147 4.13 -6.79 -0.11
N PRO A 148 5.04 -7.77 -0.27
CA PRO A 148 6.07 -8.10 0.73
C PRO A 148 7.05 -6.94 0.97
N ALA A 149 7.89 -7.05 2.00
CA ALA A 149 8.74 -5.96 2.48
C ALA A 149 9.69 -5.39 1.42
N ASP A 150 10.28 -6.27 0.60
CA ASP A 150 11.15 -5.90 -0.52
C ASP A 150 10.43 -5.10 -1.61
N GLU A 151 9.12 -5.29 -1.76
CA GLU A 151 8.29 -4.58 -2.74
C GLU A 151 7.68 -3.27 -2.20
N MET A 152 7.66 -3.06 -0.89
CA MET A 152 6.98 -1.91 -0.27
C MET A 152 7.55 -0.57 -0.72
N ALA A 153 8.87 -0.48 -0.85
CA ALA A 153 9.56 0.72 -1.31
C ALA A 153 9.06 1.10 -2.71
N VAL A 154 8.93 0.14 -3.62
CA VAL A 154 8.39 0.38 -4.98
C VAL A 154 6.90 0.74 -4.91
N ALA A 155 6.11 0.02 -4.09
CA ALA A 155 4.67 0.18 -4.02
C ALA A 155 4.23 1.60 -3.65
N ILE A 156 4.92 2.27 -2.72
CA ILE A 156 4.55 3.62 -2.29
C ILE A 156 4.76 4.68 -3.38
N PHE A 157 5.57 4.40 -4.40
CA PHE A 157 5.79 5.26 -5.57
C PHE A 157 4.86 4.98 -6.74
N LEU A 158 4.21 3.81 -6.79
CA LEU A 158 3.31 3.49 -7.88
C LEU A 158 2.19 4.54 -7.98
N PRO A 159 1.93 5.13 -9.16
CA PRO A 159 0.89 6.14 -9.36
C PRO A 159 -0.50 5.47 -9.45
N VAL A 160 -0.85 4.68 -8.45
CA VAL A 160 -2.04 3.81 -8.44
C VAL A 160 -3.13 4.28 -7.49
N ALA A 161 -2.93 5.41 -6.80
CA ALA A 161 -3.98 6.04 -6.00
C ALA A 161 -5.18 6.41 -6.90
N ARG A 162 -6.39 6.00 -6.51
CA ARG A 162 -7.60 6.22 -7.33
C ARG A 162 -8.66 6.95 -6.52
N PHE A 163 -8.31 8.15 -6.06
CA PHE A 163 -9.24 9.00 -5.34
C PHE A 163 -10.45 9.42 -6.19
N LYS A 164 -11.59 9.58 -5.50
CA LYS A 164 -12.82 10.16 -6.03
C LYS A 164 -13.23 11.36 -5.19
N LYS A 165 -13.95 12.28 -5.83
CA LYS A 165 -14.49 13.55 -5.29
C LYS A 165 -13.46 14.58 -4.81
N GLY A 166 -12.20 14.20 -4.66
CA GLY A 166 -11.12 15.11 -4.29
C GLY A 166 -9.83 14.35 -4.03
N SER A 167 -8.90 15.01 -3.34
CA SER A 167 -7.61 14.47 -2.87
C SER A 167 -7.42 14.86 -1.41
N PRO A 168 -6.75 14.04 -0.58
CA PRO A 168 -6.45 14.38 0.83
C PRO A 168 -5.36 15.45 1.00
N TYR A 169 -4.75 15.91 -0.09
CA TYR A 169 -3.68 16.89 -0.14
C TYR A 169 -3.63 17.59 -1.50
#